data_AF-A0A838FBM6-F1
#
_entry.id   AF-A0A838FBM6-F1
#
_cell.length_a   1.000
_cell.length_b   1.000
_cell.length_c   1.000
_cell.angle_alpha   90.00
_cell.angle_beta   90.00
_cell.angle_gamma   90.00
#
_symmetry.space_group_name_H-M   'P 1'
#
loop_
_entity.id
_entity.type
_entity.pdbx_description
1 polymer ?
#
loop_
_entity_poly.entity_id
_entity_poly.type
_entity_poly.pdbx_seq_one_letter_code
_entity_poly.pdbx_strand_id
1 'polypeptide(L)'
;MFNQNDNAEMIARINQLTQDAPRQWGKMNGAQMIAHIQRALKVAFGELKLKKSLVGILFGAIAKKQLAGEKPFKKNLPTDKIFKVSGRAPF
;
A
#
# COMPACT_ATOMS: atom_id res chain seq x y z
N MET A 1 -7.85 -6.66 -12.24
CA MET A 1 -9.13 -6.66 -11.52
C MET A 1 -10.22 -6.27 -12.50
N PHE A 2 -10.62 -7.21 -13.34
CA PHE A 2 -11.67 -7.03 -14.34
C PHE A 2 -12.75 -8.12 -14.22
N ASN A 3 -12.65 -8.96 -13.19
CA ASN A 3 -13.61 -9.99 -12.85
C ASN A 3 -14.50 -9.49 -11.71
N GLN A 4 -15.81 -9.61 -11.88
CA GLN A 4 -16.80 -9.15 -10.91
C GLN A 4 -16.71 -9.91 -9.58
N ASN A 5 -16.37 -11.21 -9.60
CA ASN A 5 -16.24 -12.04 -8.41
C ASN A 5 -15.05 -11.60 -7.56
N ASP A 6 -13.90 -11.34 -8.17
CA ASP A 6 -12.70 -10.83 -7.46
C ASP A 6 -13.01 -9.50 -6.76
N ASN A 7 -13.76 -8.62 -7.43
CA ASN A 7 -14.16 -7.34 -6.86
C ASN A 7 -15.10 -7.53 -5.67
N ALA A 8 -16.10 -8.42 -5.79
CA ALA A 8 -17.02 -8.73 -4.70
C ALA A 8 -16.29 -9.33 -3.49
N GLU A 9 -15.32 -10.23 -3.71
CA GLU A 9 -14.50 -10.79 -2.65
C GLU A 9 -13.68 -9.71 -1.93
N MET A 10 -13.05 -8.80 -2.69
CA MET A 10 -12.28 -7.70 -2.09
C MET A 10 -13.16 -6.77 -1.25
N ILE A 11 -14.35 -6.43 -1.74
CA ILE A 11 -15.32 -5.61 -0.99
C ILE A 11 -15.74 -6.32 0.30
N ALA A 12 -16.07 -7.62 0.23
CA ALA A 12 -16.44 -8.41 1.39
C ALA A 12 -15.32 -8.44 2.45
N ARG A 13 -14.06 -8.58 2.02
CA ARG A 13 -12.89 -8.55 2.92
C ARG A 13 -12.69 -7.18 3.56
N ILE A 14 -12.90 -6.09 2.82
CA ILE A 14 -12.81 -4.73 3.37
C ILE A 14 -13.88 -4.53 4.45
N ASN A 15 -15.11 -5.00 4.22
CA ASN A 15 -16.22 -4.87 5.17
C ASN A 15 -16.04 -5.69 6.46
N GLN A 16 -15.09 -6.64 6.49
CA GLN A 16 -14.75 -7.42 7.67
C GLN A 16 -13.63 -6.78 8.52
N LEU A 17 -13.05 -5.65 8.08
CA LEU A 17 -11.98 -5.00 8.83
C LEU A 17 -12.53 -4.36 10.10
N THR A 18 -11.94 -4.72 11.24
CA THR A 18 -12.21 -4.13 12.55
C THR A 18 -10.98 -3.40 13.07
N GLN A 19 -11.17 -2.52 14.05
CA GLN A 19 -10.07 -1.78 14.68
C GLN A 19 -9.06 -2.71 15.38
N ASP A 20 -9.54 -3.86 15.84
CA ASP A 20 -8.83 -4.82 16.69
C ASP A 20 -8.18 -5.94 15.86
N ALA A 21 -8.42 -5.96 14.54
CA ALA A 21 -7.89 -6.97 13.66
C ALA A 21 -6.36 -7.07 13.75
N PRO A 22 -5.80 -8.28 13.90
CA PRO A 22 -4.36 -8.46 14.03
C PRO A 22 -3.65 -8.05 12.74
N ARG A 23 -2.54 -7.32 12.91
CA ARG A 23 -1.68 -6.88 11.82
C ARG A 23 -1.08 -8.08 11.08
N GLN A 24 -1.41 -8.23 9.80
CA GLN A 24 -0.89 -9.32 8.97
C GLN A 24 0.42 -8.96 8.26
N TRP A 25 0.67 -7.67 8.04
CA TRP A 25 1.81 -7.19 7.27
C TRP A 25 2.40 -5.91 7.84
N GLY A 26 3.71 -5.89 8.08
CA GLY A 26 4.41 -4.70 8.54
C GLY A 26 3.97 -4.24 9.92
N LYS A 27 3.94 -2.91 10.13
CA LYS A 27 3.72 -2.30 11.43
C LYS A 27 2.38 -1.55 11.57
N MET A 28 1.72 -1.24 10.46
CA MET A 28 0.47 -0.46 10.41
C MET A 28 -0.74 -1.35 10.76
N ASN A 29 -1.68 -0.82 11.55
CA ASN A 29 -2.98 -1.47 11.77
C ASN A 29 -3.90 -1.33 10.55
N GLY A 30 -5.10 -1.93 10.59
CA GLY A 30 -6.05 -1.92 9.47
C GLY A 30 -6.32 -0.51 8.93
N ALA A 31 -6.70 0.42 9.81
CA ALA A 31 -7.00 1.81 9.46
C ALA A 31 -5.80 2.51 8.78
N GLN A 32 -4.61 2.38 9.37
CA GLN A 32 -3.38 2.96 8.83
C GLN A 32 -3.02 2.36 7.47
N MET A 33 -3.28 1.06 7.27
CA MET A 33 -3.01 0.37 6.02
C MET A 33 -3.96 0.81 4.90
N ILE A 34 -5.25 1.03 5.20
CA ILE A 34 -6.20 1.61 4.25
C ILE A 34 -5.74 3.02 3.84
N ALA A 35 -5.42 3.88 4.82
CA ALA A 35 -4.94 5.24 4.56
C ALA A 35 -3.61 5.24 3.76
N HIS A 36 -2.74 4.26 4.00
CA HIS A 36 -1.51 4.05 3.24
C HIS A 36 -1.79 3.76 1.75
N ILE A 37 -2.70 2.82 1.46
CA ILE A 37 -3.06 2.44 0.09
C ILE A 37 -3.71 3.61 -0.64
N GLN A 38 -4.54 4.40 0.04
CA GLN A 38 -5.15 5.60 -0.54
C GLN A 38 -4.12 6.59 -1.06
N ARG A 39 -2.96 6.75 -0.41
CA ARG A 39 -1.90 7.63 -0.92
C ARG A 39 -1.34 7.14 -2.26
N ALA A 40 -1.19 5.83 -2.47
CA ALA A 40 -0.78 5.29 -3.77
C ALA A 40 -1.84 5.54 -4.85
N LEU A 41 -3.13 5.42 -4.52
CA LEU A 41 -4.23 5.77 -5.41
C LEU A 41 -4.18 7.26 -5.80
N LYS A 42 -3.96 8.15 -4.83
CA LYS A 42 -3.79 9.59 -5.11
C LYS A 42 -2.63 9.90 -6.06
N VAL A 43 -1.55 9.11 -6.03
CA VAL A 43 -0.48 9.23 -7.02
C VAL A 43 -0.97 8.82 -8.40
N ALA A 44 -1.68 7.69 -8.49
CA ALA A 44 -2.23 7.20 -9.76
C ALA A 44 -3.25 8.18 -10.38
N PHE A 45 -4.06 8.84 -9.56
CA PHE A 45 -5.00 9.88 -10.00
C PHE A 45 -4.38 11.27 -10.18
N GLY A 46 -3.08 11.43 -9.90
CA GLY A 46 -2.37 12.71 -10.05
C GLY A 46 -2.63 13.75 -8.95
N GLU A 47 -3.41 13.41 -7.92
CA GLU A 47 -3.68 14.24 -6.74
C GLU A 47 -2.46 14.35 -5.81
N LEU A 48 -1.59 13.34 -5.80
CA LEU A 48 -0.33 13.34 -5.05
C LEU A 48 0.86 13.23 -6.01
N LYS A 49 1.61 14.32 -6.17
CA LYS A 49 2.79 14.35 -7.04
C LYS A 49 4.04 13.94 -6.25
N LEU A 50 4.71 12.88 -6.72
CA LEU A 50 5.97 12.42 -6.13
C LEU A 50 7.16 13.19 -6.69
N LYS A 51 8.11 13.55 -5.83
CA LYS A 51 9.42 14.09 -6.25
C LYS A 51 10.40 12.94 -6.43
N LYS A 52 11.24 13.00 -7.47
CA LYS A 52 12.35 12.05 -7.62
C LYS A 52 13.37 12.26 -6.52
N SER A 53 13.65 11.23 -5.74
CA SER A 53 14.74 11.22 -4.75
C SER A 53 15.99 10.59 -5.33
N LEU A 54 17.17 10.95 -4.80
CA LEU A 54 18.43 10.31 -5.19
C LEU A 54 18.40 8.79 -4.98
N VAL A 55 17.79 8.34 -3.88
CA VAL A 55 17.55 6.91 -3.58
C VAL A 55 16.69 6.27 -4.66
N GLY A 56 15.63 6.94 -5.10
CA GLY A 56 14.76 6.45 -6.18
C GLY A 56 15.48 6.35 -7.53
N ILE A 57 16.45 7.23 -7.80
CA ILE A 57 17.27 7.17 -9.02
C ILE A 57 18.25 5.99 -8.94
N LEU A 58 18.96 5.83 -7.82
CA LEU A 58 19.97 4.79 -7.65
C LEU A 58 19.37 3.37 -7.59
N PHE A 59 18.24 3.21 -6.88
CA PHE A 59 17.67 1.88 -6.59
C PHE A 59 16.33 1.61 -7.30
N GLY A 60 15.80 2.57 -8.06
CA GLY A 60 14.48 2.47 -8.68
C GLY A 60 14.35 1.29 -9.66
N ALA A 61 15.40 0.96 -10.41
CA ALA A 61 15.39 -0.18 -11.33
C ALA A 61 15.29 -1.52 -10.57
N ILE A 62 16.00 -1.66 -9.46
CA ILE A 62 15.95 -2.84 -8.60
C ILE A 62 14.57 -2.98 -7.96
N ALA A 63 14.05 -1.87 -7.41
CA ALA A 63 12.70 -1.83 -6.85
C ALA A 63 11.65 -2.19 -7.90
N LYS A 64 11.73 -1.64 -9.11
CA LYS A 64 10.82 -1.95 -10.22
C LYS A 64 10.86 -3.44 -10.58
N LYS A 65 12.04 -4.05 -10.71
CA LYS A 65 12.18 -5.48 -11.02
C LYS A 65 11.58 -6.36 -9.91
N GLN A 66 11.73 -5.96 -8.65
CA GLN A 66 11.15 -6.69 -7.53
C GLN A 66 9.63 -6.54 -7.44
N LEU A 67 9.09 -5.35 -7.71
CA LEU A 67 7.67 -5.03 -7.54
C LEU A 67 6.80 -5.37 -8.76
N ALA A 68 7.37 -5.37 -9.97
CA ALA A 68 6.66 -5.69 -11.20
C ALA A 68 6.94 -7.12 -11.70
N GLY A 69 7.67 -7.92 -10.92
CA GLY A 69 7.92 -9.33 -11.22
C GLY A 69 6.80 -10.25 -10.71
N GLU A 70 6.90 -11.53 -11.05
CA GLU A 70 5.92 -12.55 -10.66
C GLU A 70 6.04 -12.99 -9.19
N LYS A 71 7.18 -12.69 -8.55
CA LYS A 71 7.44 -13.10 -7.17
C LYS A 71 6.60 -12.25 -6.21
N PRO A 72 5.97 -12.86 -5.20
CA PRO A 72 5.28 -12.11 -4.14
C PRO A 72 6.20 -11.09 -3.48
N PHE A 73 5.62 -10.00 -3.00
CA PHE A 73 6.38 -8.99 -2.28
C PHE A 73 7.01 -9.61 -1.03
N LYS A 74 8.24 -9.21 -0.71
CA LYS A 74 8.87 -9.64 0.53
C LYS A 74 8.15 -8.97 1.71
N LYS A 75 7.92 -9.71 2.79
CA LYS A 75 7.43 -9.13 4.04
C LYS A 75 8.39 -8.06 4.54
N ASN A 76 7.84 -6.99 5.11
CA ASN A 76 8.59 -5.90 5.76
C ASN A 76 9.53 -5.08 4.83
N LEU A 77 9.20 -4.95 3.54
CA LEU A 77 9.88 -3.99 2.67
C LEU A 77 9.76 -2.55 3.21
N PRO A 78 10.77 -1.69 2.97
CA PRO A 78 10.73 -0.31 3.42
C PRO A 78 9.59 0.45 2.74
N THR A 79 8.91 1.27 3.53
CA THR A 79 7.89 2.22 3.06
C THR A 79 8.49 3.61 2.99
N ASP A 80 8.37 4.28 1.84
CA ASP A 80 8.76 5.68 1.71
C ASP A 80 7.95 6.55 2.70
N LYS A 81 8.60 7.58 3.26
CA LYS A 81 8.02 8.45 4.28
C LYS A 81 6.69 9.06 3.82
N ILE A 82 6.56 9.41 2.55
CA ILE A 82 5.31 10.01 2.02
C ILE A 82 4.13 9.04 2.05
N PHE A 83 4.36 7.72 2.11
CA PHE A 83 3.29 6.72 2.23
C PHE A 83 3.12 6.22 3.66
N LYS A 84 4.05 6.50 4.58
CA LYS A 84 3.94 6.03 5.97
C LYS A 84 2.82 6.78 6.69
N VAL A 85 1.93 6.03 7.34
CA VAL A 85 0.86 6.56 8.19
C VAL A 85 1.21 6.24 9.64
N SER A 86 1.10 7.24 10.51
CA SER A 86 1.35 7.13 11.95
C SER A 86 0.26 7.87 12.72
N GLY A 87 0.07 7.52 13.99
CA GLY A 87 -1.00 8.09 14.81
C GLY A 87 -2.37 7.44 14.55
N ARG A 88 -3.43 8.08 15.04
CA ARG A 88 -4.81 7.62 14.82
C ARG A 88 -5.22 7.98 13.39
N ALA A 89 -5.43 6.97 12.55
CA ALA A 89 -6.17 7.11 11.30
C ALA A 89 -7.64 6.84 11.60
N PRO A 90 -8.59 7.64 11.06
CA PRO A 90 -10.01 7.32 11.17
C PRO A 90 -10.29 5.98 10.50
N PHE A 91 -11.16 5.19 11.13
CA PHE A 91 -11.75 3.98 10.54
C PHE A 91 -13.03 4.38 9.82
#